data_AF-A0A6B9Z200-F1
#
_entry.id   AF-A0A6B9Z200-F1
#
_cell.length_a   1.000
_cell.length_b   1.000
_cell.length_c   1.000
_cell.angle_alpha   90.00
_cell.angle_beta   90.00
_cell.angle_gamma   90.00
#
_symmetry.space_group_name_H-M   'P 1'
#
loop_
_entity.id
_entity.type
_entity.pdbx_description
1 polymer ?
#
loop_
_entity_poly.entity_id
_entity_poly.type
_entity_poly.pdbx_seq_one_letter_code
_entity_poly.pdbx_strand_id
1 'polypeptide(L)'
;MKKYGLVILLFCICTGTYAQSISFFDLTNLTTLSDGQAHTYLTLSKAFKRQYLQEKDGKTIEHFRSVAKNVKEEGITIGDRVKLNNGTMLRTVTYDTRDPQHIVNLIAQARRAKMVMKFQGQDADNNIYKFDNEFYAITMLISTTENKGQVVVTQKEFF
;
A
#
# COMPACT_ATOMS: atom_id res chain seq x y z
N MET A 1 -12.76 41.10 -22.75
CA MET A 1 -11.86 39.93 -22.94
C MET A 1 -11.59 39.21 -21.60
N LYS A 2 -12.59 38.55 -20.99
CA LYS A 2 -12.43 37.80 -19.72
C LYS A 2 -13.14 36.44 -19.68
N LYS A 3 -13.78 36.02 -20.78
CA LYS A 3 -14.66 34.83 -20.82
C LYS A 3 -13.97 33.54 -21.31
N TYR A 4 -12.72 33.63 -21.79
CA TYR A 4 -11.99 32.48 -22.34
C TYR A 4 -11.09 31.76 -21.32
N GLY A 5 -10.86 32.34 -20.13
CA GLY A 5 -10.01 31.72 -19.10
C GLY A 5 -10.61 30.46 -18.48
N LEU A 6 -11.95 30.38 -18.41
CA LEU A 6 -12.65 29.25 -17.80
C LEU A 6 -12.62 27.99 -18.67
N VAL A 7 -12.53 28.15 -19.99
CA VAL A 7 -12.44 27.03 -20.95
C VAL A 7 -11.04 26.41 -20.92
N ILE A 8 -9.99 27.22 -20.74
CA ILE A 8 -8.62 26.72 -20.58
C ILE A 8 -8.45 25.99 -19.24
N LEU A 9 -9.10 26.48 -18.17
CA LEU A 9 -9.08 25.81 -16.86
C LEU A 9 -9.77 24.43 -16.90
N LEU A 10 -10.85 24.27 -17.67
CA LEU A 10 -11.56 22.99 -17.81
C LEU A 10 -10.73 21.93 -18.55
N PHE A 11 -9.89 22.33 -19.50
CA PHE A 11 -9.02 21.41 -20.27
C PHE A 11 -7.80 20.93 -19.47
N CYS A 12 -7.39 21.62 -18.42
CA CYS A 12 -6.30 21.17 -17.54
C CYS A 12 -6.70 20.03 -16.59
N ILE A 13 -8.00 19.71 -16.46
CA ILE A 13 -8.50 18.66 -15.55
C ILE A 13 -8.60 17.28 -16.26
N CYS A 14 -8.39 17.23 -17.57
CA CYS A 14 -8.47 16.01 -18.39
C CYS A 14 -7.16 15.20 -18.45
N THR A 15 -6.18 15.43 -17.57
CA THR A 15 -5.10 14.45 -17.41
C THR A 15 -5.70 13.24 -16.71
N GLY A 16 -5.91 12.15 -17.47
CA GLY A 16 -6.32 10.87 -16.93
C GLY A 16 -5.26 10.35 -15.97
N THR A 17 -5.31 10.77 -14.71
CA THR A 17 -4.60 10.11 -13.62
C THR A 17 -5.32 8.80 -13.39
N TYR A 18 -4.75 7.70 -13.89
CA TYR A 18 -5.21 6.39 -13.48
C TYR A 18 -5.00 6.29 -11.97
N ALA A 19 -6.10 6.21 -11.24
CA ALA A 19 -6.08 6.28 -9.79
C ALA A 19 -5.43 5.01 -9.24
N GLN A 20 -4.48 5.21 -8.33
CA GLN A 20 -3.95 4.18 -7.45
C GLN A 20 -5.11 3.39 -6.82
N SER A 21 -5.08 2.06 -6.89
CA SER A 21 -6.23 1.22 -6.50
C SER A 21 -6.36 1.03 -4.99
N ILE A 22 -5.36 1.46 -4.20
CA ILE A 22 -5.34 1.31 -2.76
C ILE A 22 -4.76 2.54 -2.05
N SER A 23 -5.37 2.97 -0.95
CA SER A 23 -4.90 4.08 -0.13
C SER A 23 -4.04 3.61 1.05
N PHE A 24 -3.39 4.56 1.72
CA PHE A 24 -2.64 4.29 2.94
C PHE A 24 -3.53 3.73 4.06
N PHE A 25 -4.73 4.27 4.21
CA PHE A 25 -5.69 3.83 5.23
C PHE A 25 -6.15 2.40 4.96
N ASP A 26 -6.37 2.04 3.70
CA ASP A 26 -6.74 0.68 3.30
C ASP A 26 -5.65 -0.32 3.69
N LEU A 27 -4.37 0.03 3.46
CA LEU A 27 -3.24 -0.82 3.87
C LEU A 27 -3.20 -1.02 5.39
N THR A 28 -3.37 0.05 6.18
CA THR A 28 -3.43 -0.08 7.65
C THR A 28 -4.65 -0.88 8.10
N ASN A 29 -5.80 -0.68 7.47
CA ASN A 29 -7.03 -1.40 7.80
C ASN A 29 -6.92 -2.90 7.46
N LEU A 30 -6.28 -3.26 6.34
CA LEU A 30 -6.04 -4.66 5.99
C LEU A 30 -5.24 -5.40 7.07
N THR A 31 -4.36 -4.71 7.80
CA THR A 31 -3.63 -5.34 8.90
C THR A 31 -4.51 -5.65 10.11
N THR A 32 -5.68 -5.05 10.26
CA THR A 32 -6.58 -5.29 11.42
C THR A 32 -7.65 -6.34 11.13
N LEU A 33 -7.88 -6.65 9.84
CA LEU A 33 -8.89 -7.61 9.40
C LEU A 33 -8.42 -9.07 9.58
N SER A 34 -9.37 -9.98 9.78
CA SER A 34 -9.13 -11.41 9.61
C SER A 34 -8.89 -11.75 8.13
N ASP A 35 -8.26 -12.88 7.84
CA ASP A 35 -7.87 -13.27 6.47
C ASP A 35 -9.08 -13.25 5.52
N GLY A 36 -10.23 -13.80 5.95
CA GLY A 36 -11.46 -13.80 5.15
C GLY A 36 -12.06 -12.41 4.93
N GLN A 37 -11.97 -11.51 5.92
CA GLN A 37 -12.41 -10.12 5.79
C GLN A 37 -11.49 -9.34 4.86
N ALA A 38 -10.17 -9.52 4.96
CA ALA A 38 -9.18 -8.90 4.08
C ALA A 38 -9.34 -9.38 2.64
N HIS A 39 -9.53 -10.69 2.42
CA HIS A 39 -9.85 -11.25 1.11
C HIS A 39 -11.11 -10.60 0.51
N THR A 40 -12.18 -10.52 1.28
CA THR A 40 -13.45 -9.92 0.84
C THR A 40 -13.25 -8.43 0.51
N TYR A 41 -12.55 -7.69 1.38
CA TYR A 41 -12.27 -6.27 1.18
C TYR A 41 -11.55 -6.01 -0.16
N LEU A 42 -10.54 -6.83 -0.48
CA LEU A 42 -9.75 -6.68 -1.72
C LEU A 42 -10.52 -7.06 -2.98
N THR A 43 -11.45 -8.02 -2.88
CA THR A 43 -12.15 -8.58 -4.04
C THR A 43 -13.50 -7.92 -4.33
N LEU A 44 -14.17 -7.35 -3.32
CA LEU A 44 -15.52 -6.81 -3.44
C LEU A 44 -15.65 -5.67 -4.46
N SER A 45 -14.68 -4.75 -4.47
CA SER A 45 -14.64 -3.63 -5.41
C SER A 45 -14.17 -4.01 -6.82
N LYS A 46 -13.77 -5.29 -7.02
CA LYS A 46 -13.09 -5.78 -8.23
C LYS A 46 -11.79 -5.02 -8.57
N ALA A 47 -11.23 -4.28 -7.62
CA ALA A 47 -9.93 -3.64 -7.79
C ALA A 47 -8.81 -4.68 -7.87
N PHE A 48 -8.91 -5.73 -7.05
CA PHE A 48 -7.93 -6.82 -7.00
C PHE A 48 -8.57 -8.18 -7.21
N LYS A 49 -7.80 -9.11 -7.76
CA LYS A 49 -8.12 -10.54 -7.85
C LYS A 49 -7.03 -11.35 -7.17
N ARG A 50 -7.41 -12.43 -6.51
CA ARG A 50 -6.43 -13.40 -5.99
C ARG A 50 -5.68 -14.03 -7.15
N GLN A 51 -4.36 -13.99 -7.09
CA GLN A 51 -3.49 -14.61 -8.08
C GLN A 51 -3.15 -16.04 -7.67
N TYR A 52 -2.69 -16.24 -6.42
CA TYR A 52 -2.36 -17.56 -5.89
C TYR A 52 -2.35 -17.56 -4.35
N LEU A 53 -2.30 -18.77 -3.79
CA LEU A 53 -2.07 -19.05 -2.38
C LEU A 53 -0.69 -19.64 -2.20
N GLN A 54 -0.05 -19.33 -1.07
CA GLN A 54 1.24 -19.87 -0.71
C GLN A 54 1.19 -20.34 0.74
N GLU A 55 1.50 -21.61 0.97
CA GLU A 55 1.74 -22.12 2.32
C GLU A 55 3.20 -21.85 2.71
N LYS A 56 3.41 -21.09 3.78
CA LYS A 56 4.74 -20.76 4.30
C LYS A 56 4.71 -20.78 5.82
N ASP A 57 5.58 -21.58 6.43
CA ASP A 57 5.71 -21.70 7.88
C ASP A 57 4.38 -22.02 8.60
N GLY A 58 3.53 -22.85 7.98
CA GLY A 58 2.20 -23.20 8.48
C GLY A 58 1.16 -22.07 8.38
N LYS A 59 1.41 -21.05 7.56
CA LYS A 59 0.50 -19.93 7.29
C LYS A 59 0.12 -19.93 5.81
N THR A 60 -1.16 -19.72 5.55
CA THR A 60 -1.67 -19.43 4.20
C THR A 60 -1.47 -17.94 3.90
N ILE A 61 -0.61 -17.64 2.94
CA ILE A 61 -0.36 -16.30 2.42
C ILE A 61 -1.13 -16.15 1.11
N GLU A 62 -1.93 -15.10 1.00
CA GLU A 62 -2.67 -14.78 -0.21
C GLU A 62 -1.99 -13.66 -0.98
N HIS A 63 -1.83 -13.86 -2.29
CA HIS A 63 -1.25 -12.88 -3.20
C HIS A 63 -2.32 -12.40 -4.17
N PHE A 64 -2.48 -11.08 -4.27
CA PHE A 64 -3.47 -10.41 -5.11
C PHE A 64 -2.78 -9.56 -6.17
N ARG A 65 -3.48 -9.34 -7.28
CA ARG A 65 -3.05 -8.43 -8.36
C ARG A 65 -4.20 -7.55 -8.81
N SER A 66 -3.90 -6.31 -9.20
CA SER A 66 -4.89 -5.41 -9.77
C SER A 66 -5.55 -6.00 -11.03
N VAL A 67 -6.85 -5.71 -11.21
CA VAL A 67 -7.65 -6.21 -12.35
C VAL A 67 -7.65 -5.22 -13.51
N ALA A 68 -7.52 -3.93 -13.20
CA ALA A 68 -7.63 -2.83 -14.15
C ALA A 68 -6.43 -2.82 -15.12
N LYS A 69 -6.68 -3.04 -16.42
CA LYS A 69 -5.64 -3.06 -17.47
C LYS A 69 -5.01 -1.68 -17.74
N ASN A 70 -5.68 -0.62 -17.32
CA ASN A 70 -5.30 0.77 -17.51
C ASN A 70 -4.51 1.35 -16.33
N VAL A 71 -4.41 0.63 -15.21
CA VAL A 71 -3.55 1.00 -14.08
C VAL A 71 -2.26 0.20 -14.19
N LYS A 72 -1.12 0.77 -13.78
CA LYS A 72 0.12 0.01 -13.65
C LYS A 72 -0.09 -1.15 -12.67
N GLU A 73 0.63 -2.24 -12.87
CA GLU A 73 0.45 -3.43 -12.04
C GLU A 73 0.68 -3.11 -10.56
N GLU A 74 -0.26 -3.56 -9.73
CA GLU A 74 -0.24 -3.46 -8.28
C GLU A 74 -0.44 -4.86 -7.69
N GLY A 75 0.35 -5.19 -6.69
CA GLY A 75 0.25 -6.42 -5.92
C GLY A 75 -0.04 -6.16 -4.46
N ILE A 76 -0.80 -7.05 -3.83
CA ILE A 76 -1.05 -7.03 -2.38
C ILE A 76 -0.85 -8.44 -1.83
N THR A 77 -0.10 -8.55 -0.75
CA THR A 77 0.10 -9.79 -0.01
C THR A 77 -0.46 -9.63 1.41
N ILE A 78 -1.30 -10.59 1.81
CA ILE A 78 -1.89 -10.69 3.15
C ILE A 78 -1.68 -12.10 3.73
N GLY A 79 -1.97 -12.28 5.01
CA GLY A 79 -1.87 -13.58 5.70
C GLY A 79 -0.52 -13.81 6.38
N ASP A 80 0.46 -12.92 6.19
CA ASP A 80 1.66 -12.93 7.00
C ASP A 80 1.36 -12.41 8.41
N ARG A 81 1.71 -13.21 9.42
CA ARG A 81 1.37 -12.95 10.81
C ARG A 81 2.36 -13.57 11.78
N VAL A 82 2.52 -12.94 12.94
CA VAL A 82 3.34 -13.42 14.05
C VAL A 82 2.43 -13.59 15.27
N LYS A 83 2.46 -14.78 15.88
CA LYS A 83 1.75 -15.06 17.13
C LYS A 83 2.65 -14.68 18.30
N LEU A 84 2.16 -13.78 19.15
CA LEU A 84 2.81 -13.39 20.40
C LEU A 84 2.56 -14.43 21.50
N ASN A 85 3.34 -14.34 22.58
CA ASN A 85 3.23 -15.25 23.73
C ASN A 85 1.85 -15.23 24.41
N ASN A 86 1.18 -14.07 24.38
CA ASN A 86 -0.18 -13.88 24.89
C ASN A 86 -1.27 -14.41 23.93
N GLY A 87 -0.90 -14.97 22.77
CA GLY A 87 -1.83 -15.49 21.76
C GLY A 87 -2.30 -14.45 20.74
N THR A 88 -1.96 -13.18 20.90
CA THR A 88 -2.28 -12.11 19.95
C THR A 88 -1.57 -12.34 18.62
N MET A 89 -2.27 -12.07 17.51
CA MET A 89 -1.73 -12.19 16.16
C MET A 89 -1.41 -10.80 15.62
N LEU A 90 -0.13 -10.50 15.42
CA LEU A 90 0.32 -9.31 14.69
C LEU A 90 0.35 -9.63 13.21
N ARG A 91 -0.21 -8.76 12.37
CA ARG A 91 -0.28 -8.97 10.92
C ARG A 91 0.62 -8.02 10.16
N THR A 92 1.07 -8.49 9.00
CA THR A 92 1.85 -7.72 8.03
C THR A 92 1.13 -7.74 6.69
N VAL A 93 1.00 -6.56 6.08
CA VAL A 93 0.48 -6.39 4.73
C VAL A 93 1.59 -5.80 3.88
N THR A 94 1.80 -6.40 2.70
CA THR A 94 2.74 -5.89 1.70
C THR A 94 1.98 -5.41 0.48
N TYR A 95 2.36 -4.25 -0.03
CA TYR A 95 1.89 -3.71 -1.31
C TYR A 95 3.09 -3.48 -2.21
N ASP A 96 2.98 -3.90 -3.46
CA ASP A 96 3.97 -3.65 -4.51
C ASP A 96 3.32 -2.98 -5.72
N THR A 97 4.11 -2.21 -6.44
CA THR A 97 3.63 -1.49 -7.62
C THR A 97 4.74 -1.28 -8.64
N ARG A 98 4.35 -1.21 -9.91
CA ARG A 98 5.20 -0.78 -11.03
C ARG A 98 5.13 0.74 -11.30
N ASP A 99 4.50 1.49 -10.42
CA ASP A 99 4.44 2.96 -10.48
C ASP A 99 5.00 3.58 -9.18
N PRO A 100 6.27 4.04 -9.19
CA PRO A 100 6.86 4.75 -8.06
C PRO A 100 6.02 5.93 -7.53
N GLN A 101 5.21 6.58 -8.38
CA GLN A 101 4.36 7.69 -7.97
C GLN A 101 3.30 7.24 -6.94
N HIS A 102 2.84 5.99 -6.99
CA HIS A 102 1.94 5.45 -5.97
C HIS A 102 2.60 5.47 -4.59
N ILE A 103 3.89 5.14 -4.48
CA ILE A 103 4.62 5.22 -3.20
C ILE A 103 4.76 6.66 -2.74
N VAL A 104 5.09 7.59 -3.64
CA VAL A 104 5.14 9.03 -3.33
C VAL A 104 3.80 9.52 -2.77
N ASN A 105 2.69 9.07 -3.36
CA ASN A 105 1.34 9.39 -2.88
C ASN A 105 1.07 8.79 -1.49
N LEU A 106 1.49 7.54 -1.24
CA LEU A 106 1.35 6.89 0.07
C LEU A 106 2.20 7.56 1.15
N ILE A 107 3.42 8.00 0.82
CA ILE A 107 4.27 8.82 1.72
C ILE A 107 3.54 10.10 2.10
N ALA A 108 2.93 10.79 1.13
CA ALA A 108 2.15 12.00 1.39
C ALA A 108 0.93 11.74 2.28
N GLN A 109 0.22 10.62 2.06
CA GLN A 109 -0.91 10.20 2.90
C GLN A 109 -0.47 9.85 4.33
N ALA A 110 0.63 9.11 4.50
CA ALA A 110 1.18 8.78 5.81
C ALA A 110 1.54 10.05 6.61
N ARG A 111 2.16 11.04 5.95
CA ARG A 111 2.44 12.36 6.57
C ARG A 111 1.15 13.08 6.99
N ARG A 112 0.11 13.08 6.15
CA ARG A 112 -1.21 13.67 6.49
C ARG A 112 -1.90 12.94 7.64
N ALA A 113 -1.71 11.63 7.74
CA ALA A 113 -2.16 10.80 8.85
C ALA A 113 -1.34 11.01 10.14
N LYS A 114 -0.41 11.98 10.16
CA LYS A 114 0.45 12.32 11.30
C LYS A 114 1.34 11.17 11.77
N MET A 115 1.68 10.24 10.88
CA MET A 115 2.68 9.22 11.17
C MET A 115 4.05 9.87 11.41
N VAL A 116 4.78 9.41 12.42
CA VAL A 116 6.10 9.96 12.72
C VAL A 116 7.13 9.33 11.79
N MET A 117 7.78 10.13 10.96
CA MET A 117 8.90 9.65 10.15
C MET A 117 10.09 9.37 11.07
N LYS A 118 10.51 8.11 11.14
CA LYS A 118 11.66 7.67 11.96
C LYS A 118 12.94 7.63 11.14
N PHE A 119 12.83 7.47 9.82
CA PHE A 119 13.99 7.37 8.94
C PHE A 119 13.64 7.82 7.52
N GLN A 120 14.57 8.50 6.89
CA GLN A 120 14.62 8.75 5.46
C GLN A 120 16.07 8.63 5.01
N GLY A 121 16.31 7.79 4.02
CA GLY A 121 17.65 7.55 3.47
C GLY A 121 17.58 6.73 2.20
N GLN A 122 18.70 6.14 1.81
CA GLN A 122 18.79 5.27 0.64
C GLN A 122 19.82 4.17 0.89
N ASP A 123 19.64 3.05 0.21
CA ASP A 123 20.69 2.04 0.00
C ASP A 123 21.11 2.04 -1.48
N ALA A 124 21.77 0.97 -1.93
CA ALA A 124 22.20 0.83 -3.32
C ALA A 124 21.02 0.77 -4.31
N ASP A 125 19.88 0.24 -3.88
CA ASP A 125 18.79 -0.18 -4.76
C ASP A 125 17.49 0.61 -4.53
N ASN A 126 17.36 1.31 -3.39
CA ASN A 126 16.12 1.93 -2.96
C ASN A 126 16.34 3.25 -2.19
N ASN A 127 15.43 4.20 -2.42
CA ASN A 127 15.09 5.22 -1.45
C ASN A 127 14.16 4.60 -0.39
N ILE A 128 14.46 4.85 0.88
CA ILE A 128 13.83 4.19 2.02
C ILE A 128 13.21 5.24 2.93
N TYR A 129 11.93 5.06 3.24
CA TYR A 129 11.18 5.89 4.18
C TYR A 129 10.56 5.00 5.24
N LYS A 130 10.82 5.28 6.52
CA LYS A 130 10.19 4.55 7.63
C LYS A 130 9.33 5.48 8.45
N PHE A 131 8.10 5.07 8.68
CA PHE A 131 7.11 5.74 9.50
C PHE A 131 6.70 4.84 10.65
N ASP A 132 6.32 5.44 11.76
CA ASP A 132 5.93 4.73 12.97
C ASP A 132 4.86 5.52 13.73
N ASN A 133 3.95 4.79 14.38
CA ASN A 133 3.10 5.29 15.44
C ASN A 133 2.93 4.20 16.51
N GLU A 134 1.97 4.37 17.42
CA GLU A 134 1.68 3.40 18.47
C GLU A 134 1.23 2.03 17.90
N PHE A 135 0.52 2.02 16.78
CA PHE A 135 -0.14 0.84 16.21
C PHE A 135 0.67 0.14 15.12
N TYR A 136 1.48 0.87 14.36
CA TYR A 136 2.05 0.39 13.11
C TYR A 136 3.50 0.85 12.93
N ALA A 137 4.31 -0.06 12.41
CA ALA A 137 5.59 0.23 11.80
C ALA A 137 5.45 0.09 10.28
N ILE A 138 5.91 1.08 9.52
CA ILE A 138 5.70 1.16 8.08
C ILE A 138 7.00 1.47 7.37
N THR A 139 7.35 0.64 6.39
CA THR A 139 8.49 0.88 5.49
C THR A 139 7.98 1.07 4.08
N MET A 140 8.41 2.15 3.44
CA MET A 140 8.11 2.45 2.04
C MET A 140 9.42 2.55 1.26
N LEU A 141 9.48 1.82 0.15
CA LEU A 141 10.66 1.68 -0.71
C LEU A 141 10.31 2.17 -2.11
N ILE A 142 11.18 2.99 -2.68
CA ILE A 142 11.14 3.38 -4.08
C ILE A 142 12.44 2.93 -4.70
N SER A 143 12.40 2.03 -5.68
CA SER A 143 13.63 1.54 -6.31
C SER A 143 14.32 2.67 -7.08
N THR A 144 15.65 2.71 -7.00
CA THR A 144 16.52 3.66 -7.72
C THR A 144 16.92 3.12 -9.09
N THR A 145 16.77 1.81 -9.32
CA THR A 145 17.22 1.10 -10.52
C THR A 145 16.06 0.59 -11.37
N GLU A 146 14.90 0.34 -10.76
CA GLU A 146 13.70 -0.17 -11.44
C GLU A 146 12.51 0.77 -11.22
N ASN A 147 11.57 0.78 -12.16
CA ASN A 147 10.28 1.45 -11.98
C ASN A 147 9.37 0.59 -11.10
N LYS A 148 9.72 0.45 -9.82
CA LYS A 148 8.93 -0.28 -8.83
C LYS A 148 8.99 0.37 -7.46
N GLY A 149 8.01 0.04 -6.65
CA GLY A 149 7.93 0.47 -5.27
C GLY A 149 7.26 -0.57 -4.39
N GLN A 150 7.48 -0.46 -3.08
CA GLN A 150 6.90 -1.36 -2.09
C GLN A 150 6.50 -0.59 -0.83
N VAL A 151 5.40 -1.01 -0.21
CA VAL A 151 5.04 -0.62 1.16
C VAL A 151 4.84 -1.87 1.99
N VAL A 152 5.45 -1.91 3.17
CA VAL A 152 5.26 -2.95 4.17
C VAL A 152 4.68 -2.29 5.42
N VAL A 153 3.48 -2.71 5.82
CA VAL A 153 2.80 -2.26 7.04
C VAL A 153 2.76 -3.42 8.02
N THR A 154 3.35 -3.24 9.20
CA THR A 154 3.39 -4.26 10.26
C THR A 154 2.69 -3.73 11.51
N GLN A 155 1.79 -4.52 12.09
CA GLN A 155 1.21 -4.21 13.40
C GLN A 155 2.25 -4.32 14.50
N LYS A 156 2.18 -3.38 15.45
CA LYS A 156 2.97 -3.40 16.67
C LYS A 156 2.19 -4.09 17.78
N GLU A 157 2.93 -4.68 18.72
CA GLU A 157 2.35 -5.12 19.98
C GLU A 157 1.85 -3.89 20.75
N PHE A 158 0.59 -3.95 21.18
CA PHE A 158 0.02 -2.98 22.10
C PHE A 158 0.32 -3.44 23.52
N PHE A 159 0.96 -2.57 24.31
CA PHE A 159 1.21 -2.77 25.74
C PHE A 159 0.39 -1.78 26.55
#